data_AF-A0A563E4K4-F1
#
_entry.id   AF-A0A563E4K4-F1
#
_cell.length_a   1.000
_cell.length_b   1.000
_cell.length_c   1.000
_cell.angle_alpha   90.00
_cell.angle_beta   90.00
_cell.angle_gamma   90.00
#
_symmetry.space_group_name_H-M   'P 1'
#
loop_
_entity.id
_entity.type
_entity.pdbx_description
1 polymer ?
#
loop_
_entity_poly.entity_id
_entity_poly.type
_entity_poly.pdbx_seq_one_letter_code
_entity_poly.pdbx_strand_id
1 'polypeptide(L)'
;MSTAPSYNDLFVTITGQHGHLRALLEEVAHLKGQQRLDALDLVRAHLAAHEAMEQGWIHPMAAARLADGEGHPGDVDNRLIEERDAGIVLDRLRDLPVDSPLFDVQYALFQESVVHHAKDEEDRELPLLGTHRELEDRITQALRVAAHVGEVGDGILQAASNQPFVRSVSEARHELERLVVASVAQ
;
A
#
# COMPACT_ATOMS: atom_id res chain seq x y z
N MET A 1 31.60 1.34 -6.17
CA MET A 1 30.85 0.26 -6.85
C MET A 1 29.43 0.38 -6.34
N SER A 2 28.48 0.78 -7.18
CA SER A 2 27.07 0.78 -6.77
C SER A 2 26.64 -0.68 -6.72
N THR A 3 26.37 -1.20 -5.52
CA THR A 3 25.76 -2.53 -5.37
C THR A 3 24.36 -2.46 -5.96
N ALA A 4 23.99 -3.46 -6.76
CA ALA A 4 22.64 -3.56 -7.29
C ALA A 4 21.63 -3.54 -6.13
N PRO A 5 20.45 -2.94 -6.32
CA PRO A 5 19.41 -2.93 -5.30
C PRO A 5 19.08 -4.36 -4.85
N SER A 6 18.96 -4.55 -3.54
CA SER A 6 18.84 -5.84 -2.89
C SER A 6 17.47 -6.05 -2.26
N TYR A 7 17.19 -7.30 -1.85
CA TYR A 7 16.03 -7.60 -1.00
C TYR A 7 15.95 -6.69 0.24
N ASN A 8 17.09 -6.42 0.89
CA ASN A 8 17.12 -5.57 2.07
C ASN A 8 16.67 -4.14 1.75
N ASP A 9 17.01 -3.62 0.57
CA ASP A 9 16.56 -2.29 0.14
C ASP A 9 15.04 -2.28 -0.09
N LEU A 10 14.48 -3.37 -0.66
CA LEU A 10 13.04 -3.50 -0.82
C LEU A 10 12.34 -3.62 0.53
N PHE A 11 12.82 -4.49 1.42
CA PHE A 11 12.28 -4.67 2.75
C PHE A 11 12.24 -3.34 3.53
N VAL A 12 13.36 -2.61 3.55
CA VAL A 12 13.44 -1.29 4.21
C VAL A 12 12.50 -0.29 3.55
N THR A 13 12.35 -0.32 2.22
CA THR A 13 11.41 0.55 1.51
C THR A 13 9.97 0.27 1.92
N ILE A 14 9.52 -0.98 1.87
CA ILE A 14 8.11 -1.34 2.16
C ILE A 14 7.78 -1.10 3.63
N THR A 15 8.62 -1.56 4.55
CA THR A 15 8.43 -1.30 6.00
C THR A 15 8.50 0.20 6.34
N GLY A 16 9.30 0.97 5.61
CA GLY A 16 9.31 2.43 5.69
C GLY A 16 7.98 3.05 5.26
N GLN A 17 7.38 2.55 4.17
CA GLN A 17 6.05 2.99 3.72
C GLN A 17 4.95 2.63 4.74
N HIS A 18 5.00 1.44 5.35
CA HIS A 18 4.11 1.08 6.47
C HIS A 18 4.24 2.06 7.64
N GLY A 19 5.47 2.41 8.01
CA GLY A 19 5.74 3.40 9.05
C GLY A 19 5.17 4.78 8.71
N HIS A 20 5.30 5.20 7.45
CA HIS A 20 4.74 6.47 6.97
C HIS A 20 3.21 6.47 6.99
N LEU A 21 2.57 5.41 6.46
CA LEU A 21 1.11 5.25 6.49
C LEU A 21 0.57 5.26 7.92
N ARG A 22 1.25 4.60 8.86
CA ARG A 22 0.90 4.64 10.29
C ARG A 22 0.89 6.05 10.85
N ALA A 23 1.91 6.85 10.52
CA ALA A 23 1.99 8.24 10.95
C ALA A 23 0.85 9.10 10.37
N LEU A 24 0.52 8.92 9.08
CA LEU A 24 -0.61 9.60 8.45
C LEU A 24 -1.96 9.20 9.09
N LEU A 25 -2.12 7.91 9.42
CA LEU A 25 -3.32 7.43 10.10
C LEU A 25 -3.46 8.05 11.50
N GLU A 26 -2.36 8.13 12.25
CA GLU A 26 -2.34 8.81 13.56
C GLU A 26 -2.71 10.29 13.44
N GLU A 27 -2.21 10.98 12.40
CA GLU A 27 -2.53 12.38 12.16
C GLU A 27 -4.04 12.62 11.96
N VAL A 28 -4.71 11.79 11.15
CA VAL A 28 -6.17 11.90 10.94
C VAL A 28 -6.95 11.71 12.25
N ALA A 29 -6.47 10.87 13.18
CA ALA A 29 -7.14 10.69 14.47
C ALA A 29 -7.10 11.96 15.35
N HIS A 30 -6.11 12.84 15.14
CA HIS A 30 -5.91 14.06 15.92
C HIS A 30 -6.54 15.32 15.28
N LEU A 31 -6.89 15.25 13.99
CA LEU A 31 -7.52 16.35 13.26
C LEU A 31 -9.04 16.35 13.40
N LYS A 32 -9.66 17.48 13.06
CA LYS A 32 -11.13 17.68 13.03
C LYS A 32 -11.56 18.50 11.80
N GLY A 33 -12.85 18.45 11.48
CA GLY A 33 -13.43 19.22 10.38
C GLY A 33 -12.73 19.00 9.04
N GLN A 34 -12.53 20.07 8.28
CA GLN A 34 -11.94 20.00 6.93
C GLN A 34 -10.52 19.42 6.93
N GLN A 35 -9.70 19.75 7.93
CA GLN A 35 -8.33 19.25 8.01
C GLN A 35 -8.29 17.72 8.14
N ARG A 36 -9.27 17.13 8.85
CA ARG A 36 -9.38 15.68 8.97
C ARG A 36 -9.77 15.02 7.65
N LEU A 37 -10.65 15.67 6.87
CA LEU A 37 -11.02 15.20 5.53
C LEU A 37 -9.81 15.24 4.59
N ASP A 38 -9.07 16.35 4.58
CA ASP A 38 -7.89 16.50 3.72
C ASP A 38 -6.82 15.46 4.06
N ALA A 39 -6.59 15.20 5.36
CA ALA A 39 -5.67 14.16 5.81
C ALA A 39 -6.17 12.74 5.49
N LEU A 40 -7.49 12.49 5.56
CA LEU A 40 -8.07 11.21 5.16
C LEU A 40 -7.88 10.97 3.66
N ASP A 41 -8.07 12.00 2.84
CA ASP A 41 -7.83 11.92 1.39
C ASP A 41 -6.35 11.63 1.08
N LEU A 42 -5.43 12.22 1.84
CA LEU A 42 -4.00 11.92 1.74
C LEU A 42 -3.69 10.46 2.10
N VAL A 43 -4.19 9.96 3.23
CA VAL A 43 -4.08 8.54 3.62
C VAL A 43 -4.57 7.64 2.50
N ARG A 44 -5.74 7.98 1.94
CA ARG A 44 -6.40 7.18 0.91
C ARG A 44 -5.59 7.12 -0.38
N ALA A 45 -4.94 8.22 -0.76
CA ALA A 45 -4.05 8.28 -1.92
C ALA A 45 -2.76 7.48 -1.70
N HIS A 46 -2.10 7.66 -0.55
CA HIS A 46 -0.90 6.91 -0.19
C HIS A 46 -1.18 5.40 -0.12
N LEU A 47 -2.27 5.01 0.54
CA LEU A 47 -2.65 3.61 0.67
C LEU A 47 -2.95 3.03 -0.72
N ALA A 48 -3.73 3.72 -1.56
CA ALA A 48 -4.02 3.23 -2.90
C ALA A 48 -2.76 3.02 -3.76
N ALA A 49 -1.76 3.90 -3.66
CA ALA A 49 -0.47 3.75 -4.35
C ALA A 49 0.37 2.60 -3.78
N HIS A 50 0.34 2.41 -2.46
CA HIS A 50 1.02 1.32 -1.77
C HIS A 50 0.43 -0.04 -2.16
N GLU A 51 -0.89 -0.23 -2.02
CA GLU A 51 -1.58 -1.47 -2.42
C GLU A 51 -1.37 -1.77 -3.91
N ALA A 52 -1.36 -0.73 -4.76
CA ALA A 52 -1.12 -0.90 -6.18
C ALA A 52 0.27 -1.47 -6.50
N MET A 53 1.28 -1.07 -5.73
CA MET A 53 2.63 -1.60 -5.82
C MET A 53 2.70 -3.03 -5.29
N GLU A 54 1.99 -3.35 -4.20
CA GLU A 54 2.01 -4.69 -3.63
C GLU A 54 1.27 -5.71 -4.50
N GLN A 55 0.06 -5.38 -4.94
CA GLN A 55 -0.70 -6.19 -5.89
C GLN A 55 -0.02 -6.36 -7.24
N GLY A 56 0.74 -5.37 -7.70
CA GLY A 56 1.46 -5.44 -8.97
C GLY A 56 2.76 -6.24 -8.89
N TRP A 57 3.48 -6.16 -7.76
CA TRP A 57 4.85 -6.68 -7.67
C TRP A 57 5.11 -7.58 -6.47
N ILE A 58 4.68 -7.21 -5.25
CA ILE A 58 4.99 -7.96 -4.03
C ILE A 58 4.19 -9.26 -3.94
N HIS A 59 2.85 -9.22 -3.93
CA HIS A 59 2.06 -10.44 -3.82
C HIS A 59 2.33 -11.43 -4.96
N PRO A 60 2.53 -11.01 -6.23
CA PRO A 60 2.88 -11.97 -7.27
C PRO A 60 4.30 -12.56 -7.10
N MET A 61 5.21 -11.91 -6.36
CA MET A 61 6.48 -12.55 -5.94
C MET A 61 6.20 -13.59 -4.87
N ALA A 62 5.50 -13.20 -3.79
CA ALA A 62 5.16 -14.09 -2.68
C ALA A 62 4.35 -15.32 -3.16
N ALA A 63 3.30 -15.12 -3.96
CA ALA A 63 2.44 -16.18 -4.51
C ALA A 63 3.22 -17.24 -5.29
N ALA A 64 4.24 -16.82 -6.07
CA ALA A 64 5.09 -17.75 -6.79
C ALA A 64 5.88 -18.65 -5.83
N ARG A 65 6.34 -18.10 -4.69
CA ARG A 65 7.06 -18.87 -3.65
C ARG A 65 6.12 -19.80 -2.88
N LEU A 66 4.92 -19.33 -2.55
CA LEU A 66 3.88 -20.14 -1.93
C LEU A 66 3.52 -21.36 -2.80
N ALA A 67 3.44 -21.18 -4.12
CA ALA A 67 3.20 -22.25 -5.08
C ALA A 67 4.35 -23.28 -5.14
N ASP A 68 5.58 -22.86 -4.86
CA ASP A 68 6.76 -23.72 -4.75
C ASP A 68 6.86 -24.43 -3.37
N GLY A 69 5.88 -24.20 -2.49
CA GLY A 69 5.74 -24.85 -1.18
C GLY A 69 6.41 -24.11 -0.02
N GLU A 70 6.85 -22.87 -0.23
CA GLU A 70 7.40 -22.01 0.83
C GLU A 70 6.29 -21.21 1.50
N GLY A 71 6.06 -21.36 2.81
CA GLY A 71 5.03 -20.59 3.54
C GLY A 71 3.62 -21.21 3.48
N HIS A 72 2.59 -20.44 3.84
CA HIS A 72 1.20 -20.91 3.83
C HIS A 72 0.46 -20.41 2.58
N PRO A 73 -0.17 -21.29 1.78
CA PRO A 73 -0.71 -20.94 0.46
C PRO A 73 -1.82 -19.88 0.47
N GLY A 74 -2.44 -19.64 1.63
CA GLY A 74 -3.47 -18.61 1.81
C GLY A 74 -2.97 -17.24 2.24
N ASP A 75 -1.66 -17.03 2.45
CA ASP A 75 -1.16 -15.76 2.98
C ASP A 75 -1.46 -14.58 2.04
N VAL A 76 -1.22 -14.74 0.72
CA VAL A 76 -1.56 -13.75 -0.32
C VAL A 76 -3.07 -13.51 -0.41
N ASP A 77 -3.87 -14.57 -0.42
CA ASP A 77 -5.33 -14.43 -0.52
C ASP A 77 -5.90 -13.67 0.69
N ASN A 78 -5.30 -13.84 1.87
CA ASN A 78 -5.69 -13.10 3.07
C ASN A 78 -5.35 -11.60 2.93
N ARG A 79 -4.18 -11.24 2.39
CA ARG A 79 -3.80 -9.83 2.14
C ARG A 79 -4.83 -9.13 1.26
N LEU A 80 -5.12 -9.73 0.10
CA LEU A 80 -6.11 -9.19 -0.86
C LEU A 80 -7.52 -9.05 -0.27
N ILE A 81 -7.91 -9.93 0.66
CA ILE A 81 -9.19 -9.82 1.39
C ILE A 81 -9.16 -8.63 2.34
N GLU A 82 -8.09 -8.48 3.12
CA GLU A 82 -7.94 -7.39 4.07
C GLU A 82 -7.89 -6.02 3.39
N GLU A 83 -7.14 -5.89 2.31
CA GLU A 83 -7.05 -4.66 1.50
C GLU A 83 -8.42 -4.24 0.96
N ARG A 84 -9.17 -5.21 0.43
CA ARG A 84 -10.53 -4.97 -0.07
C ARG A 84 -11.44 -4.53 1.05
N ASP A 85 -11.40 -5.21 2.19
CA ASP A 85 -12.28 -4.92 3.32
C ASP A 85 -11.93 -3.56 3.97
N ALA A 86 -10.65 -3.22 4.07
CA ALA A 86 -10.15 -1.90 4.49
C ALA A 86 -10.64 -0.80 3.52
N GLY A 87 -10.58 -1.06 2.21
CA GLY A 87 -11.11 -0.17 1.18
C GLY A 87 -12.61 0.10 1.32
N ILE A 88 -13.40 -0.93 1.67
CA ILE A 88 -14.84 -0.79 1.93
C ILE A 88 -15.09 0.10 3.15
N VAL A 89 -14.30 -0.04 4.22
CA VAL A 89 -14.42 0.83 5.41
C VAL A 89 -14.03 2.27 5.07
N LEU A 90 -12.97 2.48 4.31
CA LEU A 90 -12.56 3.80 3.81
C LEU A 90 -13.66 4.47 2.98
N ASP A 91 -14.34 3.72 2.11
CA ASP A 91 -15.47 4.25 1.34
C ASP A 91 -16.61 4.71 2.27
N ARG A 92 -16.96 3.90 3.26
CA ARG A 92 -18.02 4.21 4.23
C ARG A 92 -17.68 5.39 5.13
N LEU A 93 -16.41 5.55 5.52
CA LEU A 93 -15.96 6.67 6.37
C LEU A 93 -16.29 8.03 5.74
N ARG A 94 -16.29 8.12 4.41
CA ARG A 94 -16.60 9.35 3.67
C ARG A 94 -18.08 9.73 3.68
N ASP A 95 -18.96 8.76 3.89
CA ASP A 95 -20.40 8.99 3.99
C ASP A 95 -20.81 9.46 5.41
N LEU A 96 -19.88 9.42 6.36
CA LEU A 96 -20.12 9.82 7.74
C LEU A 96 -19.73 11.29 7.98
N PRO A 97 -20.44 12.00 8.87
CA PRO A 97 -19.95 13.29 9.35
C PRO A 97 -18.59 13.11 10.04
N VAL A 98 -17.58 13.84 9.55
CA VAL A 98 -16.15 13.65 9.89
C VAL A 98 -15.82 13.76 11.39
N ASP A 99 -16.62 14.50 12.15
CA ASP A 99 -16.45 14.68 13.59
C ASP A 99 -17.48 13.90 14.43
N SER A 100 -18.22 12.98 13.80
CA SER A 100 -19.21 12.17 14.51
C SER A 100 -18.56 11.06 15.34
N PRO A 101 -19.18 10.64 16.47
CA PRO A 101 -18.70 9.48 17.22
C PRO A 101 -18.65 8.18 16.40
N LEU A 102 -19.56 8.03 15.42
CA LEU A 102 -19.55 6.87 14.54
C LEU A 102 -18.33 6.88 13.60
N PHE A 103 -17.94 8.05 13.09
CA PHE A 103 -16.70 8.19 12.34
C PHE A 103 -15.51 7.76 13.20
N ASP A 104 -15.41 8.25 14.44
CA ASP A 104 -14.28 7.92 15.33
C ASP A 104 -14.15 6.41 15.55
N VAL A 105 -15.26 5.70 15.76
CA VAL A 105 -15.26 4.24 15.94
C VAL A 105 -14.86 3.51 14.66
N GLN A 106 -15.46 3.86 13.52
CA GLN A 106 -15.13 3.21 12.23
C GLN A 106 -13.68 3.49 11.82
N TYR A 107 -13.20 4.70 12.11
CA TYR A 107 -11.83 5.11 11.78
C TYR A 107 -10.81 4.34 12.60
N ALA A 108 -11.04 4.15 13.90
CA ALA A 108 -10.17 3.36 14.75
C ALA A 108 -10.06 1.89 14.29
N LEU A 109 -11.17 1.28 13.88
CA LEU A 109 -11.17 -0.09 13.34
C LEU A 109 -10.42 -0.18 12.01
N PHE A 110 -10.59 0.80 11.13
CA PHE A 110 -9.83 0.89 9.88
C PHE A 110 -8.33 1.05 10.12
N GLN A 111 -7.94 1.95 11.03
CA GLN A 111 -6.55 2.16 11.41
C GLN A 111 -5.92 0.86 11.94
N GLU A 112 -6.63 0.15 12.83
CA GLU A 112 -6.18 -1.14 13.35
C GLU A 112 -6.03 -2.19 12.25
N SER A 113 -6.99 -2.27 11.30
CA SER A 113 -6.91 -3.24 10.21
C SER A 113 -5.72 -2.99 9.28
N VAL A 114 -5.41 -1.73 8.95
CA VAL A 114 -4.24 -1.40 8.10
C VAL A 114 -2.93 -1.70 8.83
N VAL A 115 -2.87 -1.41 10.13
CA VAL A 115 -1.69 -1.74 10.96
C VAL A 115 -1.47 -3.24 11.06
N HIS A 116 -2.54 -4.01 11.23
CA HIS A 116 -2.45 -5.47 11.28
C HIS A 116 -2.06 -6.05 9.92
N HIS A 117 -2.62 -5.50 8.85
CA HIS A 117 -2.31 -5.88 7.48
C HIS A 117 -0.80 -5.77 7.18
N ALA A 118 -0.24 -4.57 7.37
CA ALA A 118 1.19 -4.30 7.18
C ALA A 118 2.08 -5.25 8.01
N LYS A 119 1.67 -5.57 9.24
CA LYS A 119 2.42 -6.48 10.11
C LYS A 119 2.46 -7.90 9.56
N ASP A 120 1.33 -8.40 9.08
CA ASP A 120 1.26 -9.74 8.53
C ASP A 120 2.04 -9.85 7.21
N GLU A 121 2.12 -8.80 6.39
CA GLU A 121 3.00 -8.78 5.22
C GLU A 121 4.47 -8.82 5.61
N GLU A 122 4.87 -8.00 6.60
CA GLU A 122 6.23 -7.98 7.15
C GLU A 122 6.64 -9.34 7.72
N ASP A 123 5.72 -10.05 8.38
CA ASP A 123 5.99 -11.30 9.05
C ASP A 123 5.89 -12.52 8.11
N ARG A 124 5.09 -12.45 7.04
CA ARG A 124 4.72 -13.64 6.23
C ARG A 124 5.05 -13.55 4.76
N GLU A 125 4.85 -12.39 4.12
CA GLU A 125 5.08 -12.25 2.68
C GLU A 125 6.48 -11.77 2.37
N LEU A 126 6.91 -10.65 2.94
CA LEU A 126 8.23 -10.06 2.67
C LEU A 126 9.40 -11.03 2.93
N PRO A 127 9.39 -11.89 3.96
CA PRO A 127 10.47 -12.86 4.17
C PRO A 127 10.65 -13.86 3.02
N LEU A 128 9.59 -14.18 2.27
CA LEU A 128 9.63 -15.11 1.13
C LEU A 128 10.45 -14.56 -0.05
N LEU A 129 10.68 -13.25 -0.12
CA LEU A 129 11.41 -12.62 -1.22
C LEU A 129 12.93 -12.71 -1.02
N GLY A 130 13.41 -12.70 0.23
CA GLY A 130 14.83 -12.59 0.59
C GLY A 130 15.65 -13.87 0.44
N THR A 131 15.00 -14.99 0.16
CA THR A 131 15.63 -16.30 0.01
C THR A 131 16.10 -16.61 -1.41
N HIS A 132 15.84 -15.71 -2.39
CA HIS A 132 15.89 -16.06 -3.81
C HIS A 132 16.63 -15.06 -4.70
N ARG A 133 17.65 -15.54 -5.44
CA ARG A 133 18.42 -14.71 -6.38
C ARG A 133 17.68 -14.41 -7.68
N GLU A 134 16.80 -15.30 -8.11
CA GLU A 134 16.00 -15.11 -9.33
C GLU A 134 14.99 -13.96 -9.23
N LEU A 135 14.77 -13.41 -8.03
CA LEU A 135 13.91 -12.25 -7.82
C LEU A 135 14.65 -10.92 -7.99
N GLU A 136 15.97 -10.89 -8.19
CA GLU A 136 16.77 -9.64 -8.26
C GLU A 136 16.22 -8.62 -9.27
N ASP A 137 15.84 -9.07 -10.48
CA ASP A 137 15.26 -8.19 -11.51
C ASP A 137 13.88 -7.66 -11.09
N ARG A 138 13.04 -8.52 -10.48
CA ARG A 138 11.71 -8.14 -10.00
C ARG A 138 11.77 -7.20 -8.80
N ILE A 139 12.71 -7.43 -7.89
CA ILE A 139 13.03 -6.56 -6.75
C ILE A 139 13.49 -5.20 -7.27
N THR A 140 14.36 -5.17 -8.27
CA THR A 140 14.80 -3.92 -8.90
C THR A 140 13.62 -3.16 -9.51
N GLN A 141 12.69 -3.85 -10.18
CA GLN A 141 11.49 -3.23 -10.73
C GLN A 141 10.56 -2.72 -9.62
N ALA A 142 10.30 -3.53 -8.58
CA ALA A 142 9.48 -3.15 -7.44
C ALA A 142 10.04 -1.91 -6.73
N LEU A 143 11.36 -1.82 -6.55
CA LEU A 143 12.01 -0.65 -5.96
C LEU A 143 11.85 0.62 -6.80
N ARG A 144 11.87 0.52 -8.14
CA ARG A 144 11.58 1.67 -9.01
C ARG A 144 10.14 2.14 -8.84
N VAL A 145 9.20 1.20 -8.73
CA VAL A 145 7.79 1.53 -8.49
C VAL A 145 7.61 2.17 -7.11
N ALA A 146 8.17 1.54 -6.08
CA ALA A 146 8.08 1.96 -4.70
C ALA A 146 8.66 3.36 -4.46
N ALA A 147 9.68 3.77 -5.22
CA ALA A 147 10.22 5.13 -5.18
C ALA A 147 9.17 6.21 -5.50
N HIS A 148 8.14 5.89 -6.28
CA HIS A 148 7.08 6.82 -6.66
C HIS A 148 5.86 6.76 -5.71
N VAL A 149 5.74 5.74 -4.84
CA VAL A 149 4.61 5.62 -3.90
C VAL A 149 4.62 6.76 -2.87
N GLY A 150 5.79 7.24 -2.49
CA GLY A 150 5.93 8.42 -1.62
C GLY A 150 5.64 9.75 -2.31
N GLU A 151 5.64 9.78 -3.65
CA GLU A 151 5.37 10.96 -4.47
C GLU A 151 3.89 11.00 -4.84
N VAL A 152 3.03 11.17 -3.85
CA VAL A 152 1.59 11.28 -4.08
C VAL A 152 1.31 12.56 -4.89
N GLY A 153 1.09 12.39 -6.19
CA GLY A 153 0.76 13.48 -7.10
C GLY A 153 -0.74 13.82 -7.11
N ASP A 154 -1.05 15.03 -7.60
CA ASP A 154 -2.43 15.55 -7.72
C ASP A 154 -3.40 14.58 -8.41
N GLY A 155 -2.90 13.80 -9.39
CA GLY A 155 -3.70 12.81 -10.09
C GLY A 155 -4.17 11.65 -9.20
N ILE A 156 -3.27 11.11 -8.37
CA ILE A 156 -3.58 10.00 -7.44
C ILE A 156 -4.46 10.54 -6.30
N LEU A 157 -4.18 11.74 -5.79
CA LEU A 157 -5.04 12.41 -4.80
C LEU A 157 -6.46 12.56 -5.33
N GLN A 158 -6.64 13.16 -6.51
CA GLN A 158 -7.96 13.37 -7.09
C GLN A 158 -8.70 12.06 -7.34
N ALA A 159 -8.00 11.03 -7.84
CA ALA A 159 -8.59 9.71 -8.05
C ALA A 159 -9.04 9.05 -6.74
N ALA A 160 -8.19 9.09 -5.71
CA ALA A 160 -8.50 8.57 -4.38
C ALA A 160 -9.68 9.30 -3.74
N SER A 161 -9.72 10.63 -3.84
CA SER A 161 -10.78 11.47 -3.29
C SER A 161 -12.11 11.37 -4.01
N ASN A 162 -12.21 10.86 -5.24
CA ASN A 162 -13.48 10.92 -6.01
C ASN A 162 -14.07 9.58 -6.41
N GLN A 163 -13.41 8.47 -6.09
CA GLN A 163 -13.79 7.15 -6.58
C GLN A 163 -13.74 6.09 -5.47
N PRO A 164 -14.43 4.94 -5.64
CA PRO A 164 -14.31 3.79 -4.73
C PRO A 164 -12.87 3.32 -4.61
N PHE A 165 -12.45 2.89 -3.41
CA PHE A 165 -11.03 2.67 -3.11
C PHE A 165 -10.37 1.65 -4.04
N VAL A 166 -11.06 0.54 -4.34
CA VAL A 166 -10.57 -0.50 -5.26
C VAL A 166 -10.25 0.02 -6.66
N ARG A 167 -10.96 1.06 -7.10
CA ARG A 167 -10.71 1.72 -8.38
C ARG A 167 -9.49 2.63 -8.31
N SER A 168 -9.32 3.33 -7.19
CA SER A 168 -8.12 4.12 -6.91
C SER A 168 -6.85 3.26 -6.93
N VAL A 169 -6.89 2.04 -6.38
CA VAL A 169 -5.78 1.07 -6.47
C VAL A 169 -5.47 0.71 -7.93
N SER A 170 -6.49 0.39 -8.73
CA SER A 170 -6.31 0.05 -10.15
C SER A 170 -5.72 1.21 -10.97
N GLU A 171 -6.16 2.44 -10.69
CA GLU A 171 -5.67 3.65 -11.36
C GLU A 171 -4.25 4.00 -10.93
N ALA A 172 -3.94 3.89 -9.63
CA ALA A 172 -2.59 4.08 -9.12
C ALA A 172 -1.62 3.07 -9.74
N ARG A 173 -2.02 1.81 -9.92
CA ARG A 173 -1.19 0.80 -10.60
C ARG A 173 -0.82 1.23 -12.01
N HIS A 174 -1.81 1.64 -12.81
CA HIS A 174 -1.54 2.12 -14.17
C HIS A 174 -0.61 3.34 -14.20
N GLU A 175 -0.74 4.25 -13.23
CA GLU A 175 0.16 5.41 -13.15
C GLU A 175 1.58 5.02 -12.77
N LEU A 176 1.75 4.15 -11.76
CA LEU A 176 3.06 3.62 -11.36
C LEU A 176 3.76 2.90 -12.53
N GLU A 177 3.02 2.08 -13.29
CA GLU A 177 3.53 1.44 -14.50
C GLU A 177 4.00 2.47 -15.55
N ARG A 178 3.24 3.54 -15.77
CA ARG A 178 3.62 4.63 -16.69
C ARG A 178 4.90 5.35 -16.23
N LEU A 179 5.00 5.69 -14.95
CA LEU A 179 6.16 6.39 -14.38
C LEU A 179 7.43 5.56 -14.51
N VAL A 180 7.34 4.25 -14.24
CA VAL A 180 8.47 3.33 -14.43
C VAL A 180 8.90 3.26 -15.89
N VAL A 181 7.97 3.14 -16.84
CA VAL A 181 8.29 3.14 -18.28
C VAL A 181 8.96 4.45 -18.71
N ALA A 182 8.44 5.60 -18.26
CA ALA A 182 9.01 6.91 -18.58
C ALA A 182 10.43 7.10 -18.03
N SER A 183 10.73 6.56 -16.84
CA SER A 183 12.05 6.62 -16.22
C SER A 183 13.12 5.79 -16.95
N VAL A 184 12.71 4.77 -17.71
CA VAL A 184 13.61 3.89 -18.48
C VAL A 184 13.94 4.46 -19.86
N ALA A 185 13.10 5.37 -20.37
CA ALA A 185 13.27 5.99 -21.69
C ALA A 185 14.23 7.21 -21.71
N GLN A 186 14.75 7.61 -20.54
CA GLN A 186 15.69 8.73 -20.35
C GLN A 186 17.12 8.21 -20.11
#